data_AF-A0A8S2ZHF9-F1
#
_entry.id   AF-A0A8S2ZHF9-F1
#
_cell.length_a   1.000
_cell.length_b   1.000
_cell.length_c   1.000
_cell.angle_alpha   90.00
_cell.angle_beta   90.00
_cell.angle_gamma   90.00
#
_symmetry.space_group_name_H-M   'P 1'
#
loop_
_entity.id
_entity.type
_entity.pdbx_description
1 polymer ?
#
loop_
_entity_poly.entity_id
_entity_poly.type
_entity_poly.pdbx_seq_one_letter_code
_entity_poly.pdbx_strand_id
1 'polypeptide(L)'
;YDNALQIKLDLKPNEYRRGQYSFDIFINEYANEKLEIKKEYLNFIQQPISSIEFSFIYYPFFLSTINKIALLNIESKARMYLQRRSIFVHNIFSSIRLNPVFKINVRRDHLIEDALISLEYQGIEQPEELKKQLFVEFEGEQGHDEGGLSKEFFQLITEQIFSPEYVISREKPFLEIVLLSAQGLRRSRNIVLRQAKRV
;
A
#
# COMPACT_ATOMS: atom_id res chain seq x y z
N TYR A 1 -16.52 -22.31 19.59
CA TYR A 1 -17.36 -22.04 20.76
C TYR A 1 -18.78 -21.85 20.25
N ASP A 2 -19.61 -22.89 20.31
CA ASP A 2 -21.01 -22.79 19.89
C ASP A 2 -21.82 -22.18 21.02
N ASN A 3 -22.48 -21.06 20.72
CA ASN A 3 -23.25 -20.30 21.69
C ASN A 3 -24.52 -21.08 22.07
N ALA A 4 -24.85 -21.19 23.37
CA ALA A 4 -26.03 -21.92 23.84
C ALA A 4 -27.35 -21.44 23.20
N LEU A 5 -27.46 -20.14 22.89
CA LEU A 5 -28.58 -19.57 22.14
C LEU A 5 -28.65 -20.08 20.71
N GLN A 6 -27.50 -20.24 20.07
CA GLN A 6 -27.39 -20.70 18.68
C GLN A 6 -27.86 -22.14 18.55
N ILE A 7 -27.51 -23.00 19.50
CA ILE A 7 -27.94 -24.41 19.57
C ILE A 7 -29.45 -24.48 19.87
N LYS A 8 -29.94 -23.67 20.80
CA LYS A 8 -31.36 -23.68 21.21
C LYS A 8 -32.31 -23.23 20.10
N LEU A 9 -31.85 -22.33 19.24
CA LEU A 9 -32.63 -21.73 18.15
C LEU A 9 -32.32 -22.34 16.77
N ASP A 10 -31.48 -23.39 16.72
CA ASP A 10 -30.99 -24.03 15.48
C ASP A 10 -30.46 -23.04 14.43
N LEU A 11 -29.71 -22.04 14.90
CA LEU A 11 -29.22 -20.94 14.09
C LEU A 11 -27.87 -21.28 13.45
N LYS A 12 -27.78 -21.42 12.12
CA LYS A 12 -26.45 -21.53 11.46
C LYS A 12 -25.83 -20.14 11.23
N PRO A 13 -24.54 -19.89 11.55
CA PRO A 13 -23.89 -18.56 11.55
C PRO A 13 -24.08 -17.67 10.30
N ASN A 14 -24.42 -18.29 9.17
CA ASN A 14 -24.55 -17.64 7.87
C ASN A 14 -25.99 -17.65 7.30
N GLU A 15 -26.96 -18.30 7.95
CA GLU A 15 -28.34 -18.42 7.43
C GLU A 15 -29.17 -17.13 7.60
N TYR A 16 -28.82 -16.28 8.56
CA TYR A 16 -29.55 -15.03 8.89
C TYR A 16 -28.83 -13.76 8.44
N ARG A 17 -27.63 -13.87 7.84
CA ARG A 17 -26.97 -12.71 7.23
C ARG A 17 -27.58 -12.47 5.85
N ARG A 18 -28.67 -11.70 5.80
CA ARG A 18 -29.27 -11.22 4.54
C ARG A 18 -28.69 -9.84 4.23
N GLY A 19 -28.18 -9.66 3.01
CA GLY A 19 -27.62 -8.39 2.52
C GLY A 19 -26.10 -8.27 2.67
N GLN A 20 -25.51 -7.35 1.89
CA GLN A 20 -24.11 -6.94 2.04
C GLN A 20 -24.05 -5.85 3.12
N TYR A 21 -23.30 -6.07 4.19
CA TYR A 21 -23.03 -5.03 5.17
C TYR A 21 -21.97 -4.07 4.62
N SER A 22 -22.16 -2.76 4.81
CA SER A 22 -21.09 -1.80 4.52
C SER A 22 -19.89 -2.09 5.41
N PHE A 23 -18.69 -1.91 4.87
CA PHE A 23 -17.45 -2.11 5.61
C PHE A 23 -17.33 -1.12 6.79
N ASP A 24 -17.97 0.05 6.68
CA ASP A 24 -17.97 1.08 7.73
C ASP A 24 -18.57 0.60 9.04
N ILE A 25 -19.51 -0.36 8.99
CA ILE A 25 -20.16 -0.94 10.19
C ILE A 25 -19.15 -1.67 11.09
N PHE A 26 -18.02 -2.13 10.52
CA PHE A 26 -16.97 -2.82 11.27
C PHE A 26 -15.95 -1.86 11.90
N ILE A 27 -16.02 -0.56 11.59
CA ILE A 27 -15.14 0.45 12.14
C ILE A 27 -15.74 0.97 13.44
N ASN A 28 -15.11 0.58 14.55
CA ASN A 28 -15.43 1.17 15.85
C ASN A 28 -14.63 2.47 16.02
N GLU A 29 -15.30 3.62 15.88
CA GLU A 29 -14.67 4.95 15.96
C GLU A 29 -13.99 5.18 17.31
N TYR A 30 -14.72 4.96 18.42
CA TYR A 30 -14.20 5.16 19.77
C TYR A 30 -12.92 4.35 20.05
N ALA A 31 -12.91 3.08 19.64
CA ALA A 31 -11.74 2.24 19.82
C ALA A 31 -10.57 2.65 18.91
N ASN A 32 -10.85 3.17 17.71
CA ASN A 32 -9.83 3.71 16.80
C ASN A 32 -9.25 5.04 17.28
N GLU A 33 -10.04 5.89 17.95
CA GLU A 33 -9.55 7.14 18.56
C GLU A 33 -8.57 6.89 19.71
N LYS A 34 -8.79 5.81 20.47
CA LYS A 34 -7.90 5.41 21.57
C LYS A 34 -6.68 4.61 21.11
N LEU A 35 -6.63 4.23 19.83
CA LEU A 35 -5.59 3.36 19.30
C LEU A 35 -4.32 4.14 18.99
N GLU A 36 -3.26 3.89 19.74
CA GLU A 36 -1.93 4.45 19.47
C GLU A 36 -1.17 3.62 18.44
N ILE A 37 -1.34 3.94 17.15
CA ILE A 37 -0.76 3.17 16.03
C ILE A 37 0.76 3.02 16.13
N LYS A 38 1.48 4.05 16.59
CA LYS A 38 2.94 3.98 16.76
C LYS A 38 3.34 2.93 17.80
N LYS A 39 2.61 2.86 18.93
CA LYS A 39 2.86 1.88 19.98
C LYS A 39 2.53 0.47 19.51
N GLU A 40 1.39 0.30 18.84
CA GLU A 40 1.02 -0.98 18.23
C GLU A 40 2.08 -1.47 17.24
N TYR A 41 2.60 -0.59 16.38
CA TYR A 41 3.65 -0.96 15.43
C TYR A 41 4.95 -1.36 16.12
N LEU A 42 5.36 -0.63 17.17
CA LEU A 42 6.55 -0.97 17.97
C LEU A 42 6.40 -2.32 18.66
N ASN A 43 5.24 -2.58 19.26
CA ASN A 43 4.95 -3.89 19.87
C ASN A 43 5.00 -4.99 18.81
N PHE A 44 4.37 -4.77 17.65
CA PHE A 44 4.35 -5.70 16.52
C PHE A 44 5.76 -6.10 16.06
N ILE A 45 6.68 -5.15 15.90
CA ILE A 45 8.05 -5.45 15.46
C ILE A 45 8.92 -6.08 16.55
N GLN A 46 8.58 -5.89 17.83
CA GLN A 46 9.33 -6.41 18.98
C GLN A 46 8.80 -7.77 19.47
N GLN A 47 7.70 -8.29 18.91
CA GLN A 47 7.11 -9.54 19.38
C GLN A 47 8.08 -10.72 19.25
N PRO A 48 8.25 -11.53 20.32
CA PRO A 48 9.05 -12.74 20.25
C PRO A 48 8.35 -13.81 19.40
N ILE A 49 9.14 -14.58 18.65
CA ILE A 49 8.63 -15.65 17.75
C ILE A 49 7.83 -16.71 18.53
N SER A 50 8.09 -16.87 19.82
CA SER A 50 7.47 -17.86 20.71
C SER A 50 6.06 -17.49 21.18
N SER A 51 5.66 -16.22 21.14
CA SER A 51 4.35 -15.77 21.61
C SER A 51 3.87 -14.56 20.82
N ILE A 52 2.87 -14.79 19.97
CA ILE A 52 2.17 -13.71 19.26
C ILE A 52 1.20 -13.08 20.25
N GLU A 53 1.51 -11.87 20.72
CA GLU A 53 0.58 -11.08 21.51
C GLU A 53 -0.49 -10.46 20.63
N PHE A 54 -1.67 -10.24 21.20
CA PHE A 54 -2.75 -9.56 20.51
C PHE A 54 -2.30 -8.15 20.07
N SER A 55 -2.50 -7.83 18.79
CA SER A 55 -2.33 -6.48 18.25
C SER A 55 -3.42 -6.21 17.22
N PHE A 56 -3.92 -4.98 17.22
CA PHE A 56 -4.93 -4.53 16.25
C PHE A 56 -4.40 -4.50 14.80
N ILE A 57 -3.08 -4.51 14.60
CA ILE A 57 -2.45 -4.54 13.28
C ILE A 57 -2.80 -5.81 12.51
N TYR A 58 -3.03 -6.93 13.21
CA TYR A 58 -3.44 -8.20 12.59
C TYR A 58 -4.88 -8.17 12.05
N TYR A 59 -5.64 -7.11 12.34
CA TYR A 59 -7.06 -6.99 11.97
C TYR A 59 -7.30 -5.71 11.14
N PRO A 60 -6.91 -5.68 9.85
CA PRO A 60 -7.07 -4.50 9.00
C PRO A 60 -8.52 -4.00 8.87
N PHE A 61 -9.52 -4.87 9.03
CA PHE A 61 -10.92 -4.48 8.98
C PHE A 61 -11.35 -3.61 10.17
N PHE A 62 -10.63 -3.67 11.30
CA PHE A 62 -10.91 -2.87 12.48
C PHE A 62 -10.35 -1.45 12.36
N LEU A 63 -9.22 -1.31 11.67
CA LEU A 63 -8.53 -0.03 11.55
C LEU A 63 -9.29 0.94 10.64
N SER A 64 -9.55 2.13 11.15
CA SER A 64 -10.07 3.26 10.37
C SER A 64 -9.10 3.65 9.25
N THR A 65 -9.59 4.36 8.25
CA THR A 65 -8.75 4.87 7.14
C THR A 65 -7.58 5.71 7.64
N ILE A 66 -7.81 6.57 8.63
CA ILE A 66 -6.78 7.42 9.24
C ILE A 66 -5.68 6.55 9.88
N ASN A 67 -6.08 5.53 10.64
CA ASN A 67 -5.15 4.62 11.32
C ASN A 67 -4.36 3.75 10.34
N LYS A 68 -4.99 3.33 9.23
CA LYS A 68 -4.30 2.63 8.14
C LYS A 68 -3.25 3.50 7.47
N ILE A 69 -3.59 4.74 7.15
CA ILE A 69 -2.65 5.70 6.57
C ILE A 69 -1.48 5.93 7.53
N ALA A 70 -1.75 6.12 8.82
CA ALA A 70 -0.72 6.29 9.84
C ALA A 70 0.21 5.06 9.93
N LEU A 71 -0.36 3.85 9.95
CA LEU A 71 0.40 2.60 10.01
C LEU A 71 1.29 2.42 8.78
N LEU A 72 0.72 2.59 7.58
CA LEU A 72 1.46 2.50 6.32
C LEU A 72 2.59 3.52 6.24
N ASN A 73 2.36 4.76 6.71
CA ASN A 73 3.39 5.79 6.75
C ASN A 73 4.54 5.43 7.70
N ILE A 74 4.22 4.87 8.87
CA ILE A 74 5.24 4.43 9.85
C ILE A 74 6.05 3.27 9.27
N GLU A 75 5.38 2.26 8.70
CA GLU A 75 6.03 1.09 8.12
C GLU A 75 6.94 1.49 6.95
N SER A 76 6.44 2.29 6.01
CA SER A 76 7.20 2.77 4.87
C SER A 76 8.45 3.54 5.31
N LYS A 77 8.33 4.46 6.27
CA LYS A 77 9.49 5.19 6.81
C LYS A 77 10.52 4.27 7.45
N ALA A 78 10.09 3.32 8.25
CA ALA A 78 10.97 2.34 8.89
C ALA A 78 11.73 1.51 7.84
N ARG A 79 11.01 1.01 6.83
CA ARG A 79 11.58 0.23 5.72
C ARG A 79 12.60 1.05 4.91
N MET A 80 12.24 2.28 4.54
CA MET A 80 13.12 3.18 3.79
C MET A 80 14.40 3.51 4.56
N TYR A 81 14.31 3.69 5.89
CA TYR A 81 15.49 3.94 6.72
C TYR A 81 16.44 2.74 6.73
N LEU A 82 15.90 1.53 6.94
CA LEU A 82 16.69 0.30 6.94
C LEU A 82 17.34 0.05 5.58
N GLN A 83 16.59 0.25 4.49
CA GLN A 83 17.11 0.09 3.13
C GLN A 83 18.20 1.11 2.81
N ARG A 84 18.00 2.39 3.16
CA ARG A 84 19.03 3.43 3.01
C ARG A 84 20.30 3.10 3.76
N ARG A 85 20.19 2.66 5.02
CA ARG A 85 21.34 2.24 5.82
C ARG A 85 22.07 1.06 5.16
N SER A 86 21.33 0.07 4.67
CA SER A 86 21.92 -1.08 3.97
C SER A 86 22.66 -0.67 2.70
N ILE A 87 22.07 0.20 1.89
CA ILE A 87 22.67 0.72 0.65
C ILE A 87 23.89 1.59 0.96
N PHE A 88 23.83 2.40 2.00
CA PHE A 88 24.97 3.21 2.45
C PHE A 88 26.17 2.33 2.84
N VAL A 89 25.94 1.30 3.65
CA VAL A 89 26.99 0.32 4.00
C VAL A 89 27.51 -0.37 2.74
N HIS A 90 26.64 -0.85 1.86
CA HIS A 90 27.04 -1.46 0.60
C HIS A 90 27.93 -0.54 -0.24
N ASN A 91 27.54 0.73 -0.40
CA ASN A 91 28.30 1.71 -1.16
C ASN A 91 29.66 2.05 -0.53
N ILE A 92 29.86 1.83 0.77
CA ILE A 92 31.19 1.97 1.38
C ILE A 92 32.09 0.77 1.02
N PHE A 93 31.54 -0.44 1.05
CA PHE A 93 32.32 -1.68 0.92
C PHE A 93 32.36 -2.25 -0.52
N SER A 94 31.52 -1.77 -1.42
CA SER A 94 31.39 -2.23 -2.81
C SER A 94 31.88 -1.16 -3.78
N SER A 95 32.51 -1.58 -4.87
CA SER A 95 32.82 -0.71 -6.02
C SER A 95 31.57 -0.33 -6.80
N ILE A 96 30.52 -1.16 -6.75
CA ILE A 96 29.23 -0.89 -7.39
C ILE A 96 28.42 0.05 -6.49
N ARG A 97 28.02 1.20 -7.02
CA ARG A 97 27.19 2.18 -6.32
C ARG A 97 25.71 1.90 -6.58
N LEU A 98 24.98 1.56 -5.51
CA LEU A 98 23.54 1.41 -5.54
C LEU A 98 22.84 2.72 -5.16
N ASN A 99 21.71 3.00 -5.82
CA ASN A 99 20.91 4.18 -5.54
C ASN A 99 19.90 3.91 -4.40
N PRO A 100 19.83 4.75 -3.33
CA PRO A 100 18.84 4.60 -2.26
C PRO A 100 17.39 4.93 -2.67
N VAL A 101 17.18 5.60 -3.79
CA VAL A 101 15.86 6.03 -4.26
C VAL A 101 15.46 5.32 -5.56
N PHE A 102 14.16 5.19 -5.77
CA PHE A 102 13.55 4.82 -7.03
C PHE A 102 13.31 6.10 -7.82
N LYS A 103 14.21 6.38 -8.76
CA LYS A 103 14.17 7.61 -9.56
C LYS A 103 13.39 7.38 -10.86
N ILE A 104 12.43 8.24 -11.13
CA ILE A 104 11.73 8.30 -12.42
C ILE A 104 11.95 9.67 -13.06
N ASN A 105 12.09 9.68 -14.39
CA ASN A 105 12.16 10.90 -15.19
C ASN A 105 10.92 10.92 -16.08
N VAL A 106 10.12 11.98 -16.00
CA VAL A 106 8.80 12.04 -16.64
C VAL A 106 8.60 13.38 -17.34
N ARG A 107 7.87 13.35 -18.46
CA ARG A 107 7.42 14.56 -19.15
C ARG A 107 6.04 14.96 -18.65
N ARG A 108 5.80 16.26 -18.50
CA ARG A 108 4.48 16.78 -18.07
C ARG A 108 3.35 16.35 -18.99
N ASP A 109 3.62 16.30 -20.29
CA ASP A 109 2.63 15.96 -21.32
C ASP A 109 2.41 14.44 -21.48
N HIS A 110 3.28 13.59 -20.89
CA HIS A 110 3.25 12.13 -21.03
C HIS A 110 3.44 11.43 -19.67
N LEU A 111 2.80 11.99 -18.63
CA LEU A 111 3.00 11.57 -17.25
C LEU A 111 2.68 10.09 -17.01
N ILE A 112 1.55 9.62 -17.53
CA ILE A 112 1.08 8.25 -17.31
C ILE A 112 1.96 7.28 -18.09
N GLU A 113 2.25 7.55 -19.36
CA GLU A 113 3.06 6.67 -20.20
C GLU A 113 4.48 6.52 -19.66
N ASP A 114 5.15 7.62 -19.32
CA ASP A 114 6.53 7.60 -18.83
C ASP A 114 6.62 6.91 -17.46
N ALA A 115 5.61 7.11 -16.59
CA ALA A 115 5.51 6.42 -15.31
C ALA A 115 5.27 4.91 -15.49
N LEU A 116 4.38 4.50 -16.42
CA LEU A 116 4.12 3.09 -16.71
C LEU A 116 5.37 2.37 -17.20
N ILE A 117 6.06 2.95 -18.18
CA ILE A 117 7.29 2.37 -18.73
C ILE A 117 8.33 2.19 -17.62
N SER A 118 8.49 3.20 -16.77
CA SER A 118 9.43 3.15 -15.64
C SER A 118 9.06 2.06 -14.63
N LEU A 119 7.78 1.95 -14.27
CA LEU A 119 7.27 0.96 -13.32
C LEU A 119 7.33 -0.47 -13.88
N GLU A 120 7.02 -0.66 -15.16
CA GLU A 120 7.04 -1.95 -15.83
C GLU A 120 8.48 -2.47 -15.96
N TYR A 121 9.39 -1.63 -16.48
CA TYR A 121 10.79 -1.98 -16.64
C TYR A 121 11.41 -2.41 -15.30
N GLN A 122 11.24 -1.59 -14.26
CA GLN A 122 11.84 -1.83 -12.95
C GLN A 122 11.09 -2.92 -12.16
N GLY A 123 9.77 -3.00 -12.30
CA GLY A 123 8.94 -4.00 -11.64
C GLY A 123 9.16 -5.42 -12.14
N ILE A 124 9.48 -5.59 -13.43
CA ILE A 124 9.79 -6.91 -14.01
C ILE A 124 11.21 -7.35 -13.64
N GLU A 125 12.20 -6.47 -13.78
CA GLU A 125 13.60 -6.83 -13.54
C GLU A 125 13.92 -6.93 -12.04
N GLN A 126 13.45 -5.98 -11.23
CA GLN A 126 13.83 -5.84 -9.82
C GLN A 126 12.66 -5.31 -8.95
N PRO A 127 11.68 -6.15 -8.59
CA PRO A 127 10.51 -5.73 -7.79
C PRO A 127 10.82 -5.03 -6.46
N GLU A 128 12.02 -5.24 -5.89
CA GLU A 128 12.47 -4.59 -4.65
C GLU A 128 12.85 -3.11 -4.85
N GLU A 129 13.13 -2.68 -6.09
CA GLU A 129 13.39 -1.28 -6.43
C GLU A 129 12.14 -0.42 -6.23
N LEU A 130 10.96 -0.97 -6.55
CA LEU A 130 9.66 -0.29 -6.37
C LEU A 130 9.32 0.03 -4.91
N LYS A 131 10.05 -0.56 -3.95
CA LYS A 131 9.87 -0.32 -2.51
C LYS A 131 10.75 0.80 -1.97
N LYS A 132 11.67 1.33 -2.78
CA LYS A 132 12.50 2.48 -2.41
C LYS A 132 11.67 3.76 -2.37
N GLN A 133 12.26 4.81 -1.81
CA GLN A 133 11.66 6.14 -1.88
C GLN A 133 11.52 6.57 -3.34
N LEU A 134 10.32 6.94 -3.78
CA LEU A 134 10.12 7.58 -5.08
C LEU A 134 10.84 8.94 -5.11
N PHE A 135 11.52 9.21 -6.21
CA PHE A 135 12.16 10.49 -6.51
C PHE A 135 11.80 10.86 -7.95
N VAL A 136 11.16 12.02 -8.14
CA VAL A 136 10.63 12.42 -9.45
C VAL A 136 11.46 13.57 -10.02
N GLU A 137 11.87 13.45 -11.27
CA GLU A 137 12.42 14.55 -12.06
C GLU A 137 11.53 14.80 -13.28
N PHE A 138 11.23 16.07 -13.54
CA PHE A 138 10.56 16.48 -14.75
C PHE A 138 11.58 16.83 -15.83
N GLU A 139 11.39 16.31 -17.03
CA GLU A 139 12.31 16.57 -18.15
C GLU A 139 12.38 18.07 -18.46
N GLY A 140 13.59 18.62 -18.52
CA GLY A 140 13.82 20.03 -18.83
C GLY A 140 13.66 21.00 -17.66
N GLU A 141 13.33 20.53 -16.45
CA GLU A 141 13.17 21.38 -15.28
C GLU A 141 14.39 21.33 -14.34
N GLN A 142 14.88 22.50 -13.92
CA GLN A 142 15.89 22.60 -12.88
C GLN A 142 15.22 22.53 -11.50
N GLY A 143 15.14 21.33 -10.94
CA GLY A 143 14.64 21.12 -9.58
C GLY A 143 15.20 19.83 -8.99
N HIS A 144 15.80 19.92 -7.79
CA HIS A 144 16.17 18.75 -6.99
C HIS A 144 14.97 18.39 -6.10
N ASP A 145 14.46 17.16 -6.18
CA ASP A 145 13.26 16.75 -5.45
C ASP A 145 13.53 16.63 -3.93
N GLU A 146 13.10 17.63 -3.17
CA GLU A 146 12.98 17.55 -1.69
C GLU A 146 11.58 17.04 -1.25
N GLY A 147 10.82 16.44 -2.17
CA GLY A 147 9.47 15.90 -1.97
C GLY A 147 8.35 16.75 -2.61
N GLY A 148 8.67 17.94 -3.09
CA GLY A 148 7.72 18.83 -3.78
C GLY A 148 7.28 18.28 -5.14
N LEU A 149 8.25 17.83 -5.95
CA LEU A 149 7.99 17.31 -7.29
C LEU A 149 7.27 15.96 -7.22
N SER A 150 7.65 15.10 -6.26
CA SER A 150 6.93 13.85 -5.99
C SER A 150 5.45 14.11 -5.63
N LYS A 151 5.15 15.12 -4.81
CA LYS A 151 3.78 15.47 -4.44
C LYS A 151 2.98 15.98 -5.65
N GLU A 152 3.58 16.87 -6.43
CA GLU A 152 2.97 17.40 -7.66
C GLU A 152 2.70 16.27 -8.66
N PHE A 153 3.66 15.39 -8.90
CA PHE A 153 3.51 14.20 -9.74
C PHE A 153 2.30 13.35 -9.33
N PHE A 154 2.16 13.03 -8.04
CA PHE A 154 1.01 12.25 -7.57
C PHE A 154 -0.31 13.00 -7.77
N GLN A 155 -0.33 14.32 -7.58
CA GLN A 155 -1.52 15.12 -7.82
C GLN A 155 -1.93 15.06 -9.31
N LEU A 156 -1.00 15.34 -10.22
CA LEU A 156 -1.25 15.35 -11.66
C LEU A 156 -1.67 13.96 -12.17
N ILE A 157 -0.97 12.90 -11.76
CA ILE A 157 -1.33 11.52 -12.12
C ILE A 157 -2.72 11.16 -11.60
N THR A 158 -3.05 11.52 -10.36
CA THR A 158 -4.36 11.28 -9.78
C THR A 158 -5.45 12.00 -10.60
N GLU A 159 -5.24 13.26 -10.93
CA GLU A 159 -6.17 14.04 -11.75
C GLU A 159 -6.38 13.42 -13.14
N GLN A 160 -5.30 12.99 -13.81
CA GLN A 160 -5.39 12.39 -15.14
C GLN A 160 -6.08 11.01 -15.10
N ILE A 161 -5.78 10.15 -14.14
CA ILE A 161 -6.38 8.81 -14.05
C ILE A 161 -7.87 8.86 -13.71
N PHE A 162 -8.27 9.82 -12.89
CA PHE A 162 -9.67 10.04 -12.55
C PHE A 162 -10.40 10.94 -13.55
N SER A 163 -9.73 11.37 -14.63
CA SER A 163 -10.38 12.08 -15.72
C SER A 163 -11.39 11.17 -16.44
N PRO A 164 -12.56 11.70 -16.85
CA PRO A 164 -13.54 10.90 -17.58
C PRO A 164 -12.95 10.27 -18.85
N GLU A 165 -12.07 10.97 -19.54
CA GLU A 165 -11.42 10.52 -20.77
C GLU A 165 -10.57 9.27 -20.54
N TYR A 166 -9.76 9.25 -19.48
CA TYR A 166 -8.93 8.09 -19.13
C TYR A 166 -9.75 6.89 -18.63
N VAL A 167 -10.80 7.13 -17.84
CA VAL A 167 -11.68 6.05 -17.36
C VAL A 167 -12.43 5.40 -18.54
N ILE A 168 -12.83 6.18 -19.53
CA ILE A 168 -13.54 5.71 -20.73
C ILE A 168 -12.60 4.99 -21.70
N SER A 169 -11.32 5.41 -21.80
CA SER A 169 -10.34 4.79 -22.71
C SER A 169 -9.99 3.34 -22.35
N ARG A 170 -10.46 2.82 -21.20
CA ARG A 170 -10.21 1.45 -20.70
C ARG A 170 -8.72 1.11 -20.58
N GLU A 171 -7.85 2.10 -20.47
CA GLU A 171 -6.45 1.90 -20.12
C GLU A 171 -6.37 1.50 -18.64
N LYS A 172 -6.50 0.20 -18.38
CA LYS A 172 -6.38 -0.41 -17.07
C LYS A 172 -4.96 -0.67 -16.54
N PRO A 173 -3.85 -0.55 -17.28
CA PRO A 173 -2.57 -1.03 -16.77
C PRO A 173 -2.08 -0.21 -15.57
N PHE A 174 -2.34 1.10 -15.51
CA PHE A 174 -1.84 1.92 -14.39
C PHE A 174 -2.54 1.61 -13.07
N LEU A 175 -3.88 1.56 -13.05
CA LEU A 175 -4.63 1.22 -11.85
C LEU A 175 -4.31 -0.21 -11.39
N GLU A 176 -4.14 -1.15 -12.31
CA GLU A 176 -3.79 -2.53 -11.96
C GLU A 176 -2.36 -2.62 -11.40
N ILE A 177 -1.39 -1.91 -11.97
CA ILE A 177 0.00 -1.87 -11.49
C ILE A 177 0.11 -1.14 -10.13
N VAL A 178 -0.60 -0.03 -9.93
CA VAL A 178 -0.65 0.66 -8.62
C VAL A 178 -1.32 -0.20 -7.56
N LEU A 179 -2.40 -0.90 -7.89
CA LEU A 179 -3.04 -1.82 -6.95
C LEU A 179 -2.15 -3.04 -6.64
N LEU A 180 -1.38 -3.53 -7.61
CA LEU A 180 -0.42 -4.63 -7.41
C LEU A 180 0.80 -4.20 -6.60
N SER A 181 1.31 -2.98 -6.78
CA SER A 181 2.44 -2.43 -6.00
C SER A 181 2.01 -2.05 -4.57
N ALA A 182 0.80 -1.51 -4.39
CA ALA A 182 0.19 -1.27 -3.08
C ALA A 182 -0.11 -2.59 -2.32
N GLN A 183 -0.30 -3.70 -3.03
CA GLN A 183 -0.47 -5.05 -2.47
C GLN A 183 0.86 -5.72 -2.07
N GLY A 184 1.91 -4.94 -1.84
CA GLY A 184 3.22 -5.34 -1.29
C GLY A 184 3.21 -6.05 0.08
N LEU A 185 2.09 -6.61 0.54
CA LEU A 185 2.02 -7.61 1.61
C LEU A 185 1.25 -8.86 1.17
N ARG A 186 2.02 -9.89 0.84
CA ARG A 186 1.74 -11.35 0.83
C ARG A 186 0.28 -11.86 0.84
N ARG A 187 0.09 -12.79 -0.11
CA ARG A 187 -0.85 -13.93 -0.11
C ARG A 187 -2.34 -13.60 -0.18
N SER A 188 -2.83 -13.34 -1.40
CA SER A 188 -4.08 -13.96 -1.88
C SER A 188 -4.29 -13.80 -3.38
N ARG A 189 -3.67 -14.69 -4.17
CA ARG A 189 -4.06 -14.94 -5.58
C ARG A 189 -5.53 -15.38 -5.74
N ASN A 190 -6.25 -15.65 -4.64
CA ASN A 190 -7.60 -16.23 -4.67
C ASN A 190 -8.74 -15.24 -4.38
N ILE A 191 -8.46 -13.99 -4.00
CA ILE A 191 -9.52 -13.03 -3.64
C ILE A 191 -9.92 -12.16 -4.84
N VAL A 192 -8.96 -11.68 -5.63
CA VAL A 192 -9.22 -10.82 -6.80
C VAL A 192 -9.98 -11.57 -7.91
N LEU A 193 -9.65 -12.85 -8.14
CA LEU A 193 -10.37 -13.70 -9.11
C LEU A 193 -11.83 -14.01 -8.72
N ARG A 194 -12.23 -13.80 -7.46
CA ARG A 194 -13.62 -14.00 -7.02
C ARG A 194 -14.49 -12.77 -7.20
N GLN A 195 -13.93 -11.57 -7.27
CA GLN A 195 -14.69 -10.34 -7.52
C GLN A 195 -14.83 -10.02 -9.01
N ALA A 196 -13.88 -10.43 -9.86
CA ALA A 196 -13.97 -10.26 -11.31
C ALA A 196 -14.99 -11.19 -12.03
N LYS A 197 -15.59 -12.15 -11.31
CA LYS A 197 -16.64 -13.05 -11.84
C LYS A 197 -18.07 -12.64 -11.47
N ARG A 198 -18.28 -11.43 -10.94
CA ARG A 198 -19.60 -10.89 -10.60
C ARG A 198 -19.85 -9.50 -11.19
N VAL A 199 -19.40 -9.29 -12.42
CA VAL A 199 -19.96 -8.29 -13.35
C VAL A 199 -20.24 -9.01 -14.65
#